data_AF-A0A9R1BKI1-F1
#
_entry.id   AF-A0A9R1BKI1-F1
#
_cell.length_a   1.000
_cell.length_b   1.000
_cell.length_c   1.000
_cell.angle_alpha   90.00
_cell.angle_beta   90.00
_cell.angle_gamma   90.00
#
_symmetry.space_group_name_H-M   'P 1'
#
loop_
_entity.id
_entity.type
_entity.pdbx_description
1 polymer ?
#
loop_
_entity_poly.entity_id
_entity_poly.type
_entity_poly.pdbx_seq_one_letter_code
_entity_poly.pdbx_strand_id
1 'polypeptide(L)'
;MVAKEAIPLLTPHRIGRFELSHRVVLAPLTRCRSYANVPQPHAAAYYSQRATKGGLLIAEATGVSATAQGYPETPGIWTQQQVDAWKPIVDAVHRKGALFFCQIWHVGRVSTRTNQISSQMDRRRSPALTSR
;
A
#
# COMPACT_ATOMS: atom_id res chain seq x y z
N MET A 1 -31.43 18.26 -29.50
CA MET A 1 -30.74 18.17 -28.19
C MET A 1 -29.47 17.38 -28.41
N VAL A 2 -28.29 17.98 -28.22
CA VAL A 2 -27.01 17.24 -28.33
C VAL A 2 -26.90 16.35 -27.10
N ALA A 3 -26.71 15.04 -27.30
CA ALA A 3 -26.48 14.12 -26.20
C ALA A 3 -25.26 14.60 -25.41
N LYS A 4 -25.43 14.84 -24.11
CA LYS A 4 -24.34 15.24 -23.22
C LYS A 4 -23.31 14.11 -23.21
N GLU A 5 -22.14 14.39 -23.78
CA GLU A 5 -21.05 13.42 -23.85
C GLU A 5 -20.66 12.99 -22.42
N ALA A 6 -20.60 11.68 -22.19
CA ALA A 6 -20.28 11.14 -20.88
C ALA A 6 -18.80 11.41 -20.56
N ILE A 7 -18.51 12.03 -19.41
CA ILE A 7 -17.13 12.30 -18.97
C ILE A 7 -16.43 10.95 -18.76
N PRO A 8 -15.39 10.58 -19.54
CA PRO A 8 -14.83 9.21 -19.52
C PRO A 8 -14.36 8.75 -18.13
N LEU A 9 -13.80 9.67 -17.33
CA LEU A 9 -13.34 9.39 -15.96
C LEU A 9 -14.48 8.99 -15.01
N LEU A 10 -15.71 9.46 -15.26
CA LEU A 10 -16.87 9.21 -14.40
C LEU A 10 -17.73 8.05 -14.90
N THR A 11 -17.24 7.29 -15.89
CA THR A 11 -17.91 6.08 -16.39
C THR A 11 -17.43 4.82 -15.67
N PRO A 12 -18.28 3.79 -15.51
CA PRO A 12 -17.89 2.50 -14.98
C PRO A 12 -16.74 1.84 -15.77
N HIS A 13 -16.01 0.96 -15.09
CA HIS A 13 -14.94 0.18 -15.71
C HIS A 13 -14.71 -1.14 -14.98
N ARG A 14 -14.39 -2.20 -15.72
CA ARG A 14 -14.10 -3.52 -15.16
C ARG A 14 -12.60 -3.78 -15.17
N ILE A 15 -12.05 -4.13 -14.01
CA ILE A 15 -10.65 -4.58 -13.86
C ILE A 15 -10.67 -6.04 -13.42
N GLY A 16 -10.43 -6.96 -14.35
CA GLY A 16 -10.54 -8.40 -14.08
C GLY A 16 -11.96 -8.76 -13.62
N ARG A 17 -12.09 -9.18 -12.35
CA ARG A 17 -13.37 -9.51 -11.71
C ARG A 17 -14.03 -8.35 -10.94
N PHE A 18 -13.38 -7.19 -10.92
CA PHE A 18 -13.80 -6.06 -10.09
C PHE A 18 -14.53 -5.02 -10.95
N GLU A 19 -15.72 -4.62 -10.50
CA GLU A 19 -16.53 -3.58 -11.14
C GLU A 19 -16.32 -2.25 -10.42
N LEU A 20 -15.88 -1.23 -11.16
CA LEU A 20 -15.73 0.14 -10.68
C LEU A 20 -16.89 0.99 -11.15
N SER A 21 -17.36 1.90 -10.30
CA SER A 21 -18.37 2.91 -10.66
C SER A 21 -17.76 4.09 -11.42
N HIS A 22 -16.45 4.32 -11.29
CA HIS A 22 -15.69 5.37 -11.96
C HIS A 22 -14.21 5.01 -12.12
N ARG A 23 -13.46 5.77 -12.92
CA ARG A 23 -12.05 5.51 -13.24
C ARG A 23 -11.06 6.33 -12.41
N VAL A 24 -11.54 7.07 -11.41
CA VAL A 24 -10.70 7.81 -10.45
C VAL A 24 -10.23 6.85 -9.35
N VAL A 25 -8.90 6.78 -9.14
CA VAL A 25 -8.25 5.83 -8.21
C VAL A 25 -7.39 6.61 -7.22
N LEU A 26 -7.42 6.22 -5.94
CA LEU A 26 -6.41 6.68 -4.97
C LEU A 26 -5.11 5.90 -5.21
N ALA A 27 -4.09 6.60 -5.71
CA ALA A 27 -2.75 6.06 -5.88
C ALA A 27 -2.14 5.60 -4.53
N PRO A 28 -1.18 4.67 -4.54
CA PRO A 28 -0.45 4.31 -3.32
C PRO A 28 0.41 5.49 -2.85
N LEU A 29 0.19 5.94 -1.61
CA LEU A 29 0.86 7.12 -1.04
C LEU A 29 1.44 6.77 0.33
N THR A 30 2.75 6.54 0.41
CA THR A 30 3.47 6.30 1.67
C THR A 30 3.29 7.45 2.65
N ARG A 31 2.78 7.18 3.86
CA ARG A 31 2.49 8.23 4.85
C ARG A 31 3.41 8.21 6.06
N CYS A 32 4.15 7.12 6.29
CA CYS A 32 5.07 6.93 7.41
C CYS A 32 4.38 7.21 8.76
N ARG A 33 3.28 6.49 9.05
CA ARG A 33 2.52 6.63 10.31
C ARG A 33 2.18 5.29 10.97
N SER A 34 2.97 4.25 10.69
CA SER A 34 2.81 2.90 11.22
C SER A 34 3.94 2.57 12.19
N TYR A 35 3.75 2.91 13.47
CA TYR A 35 4.74 2.67 14.52
C TYR A 35 5.08 1.18 14.64
N ALA A 36 6.38 0.87 14.71
CA ALA A 36 6.90 -0.51 14.65
C ALA A 36 6.34 -1.33 13.46
N ASN A 37 6.09 -0.66 12.32
CA ASN A 37 5.48 -1.23 11.12
C ASN A 37 4.05 -1.76 11.29
N VAL A 38 3.38 -1.43 12.41
CA VAL A 38 1.98 -1.79 12.66
C VAL A 38 1.08 -0.64 12.20
N PRO A 39 0.12 -0.88 11.28
CA PRO A 39 -0.88 0.11 10.91
C PRO A 39 -1.64 0.63 12.13
N GLN A 40 -1.93 1.94 12.13
CA GLN A 40 -2.55 2.61 13.27
C GLN A 40 -4.06 2.83 13.05
N PRO A 41 -4.88 2.93 14.12
CA PRO A 41 -6.33 3.12 14.00
C PRO A 41 -6.75 4.33 13.14
N HIS A 42 -5.94 5.41 13.13
CA HIS A 42 -6.22 6.59 12.31
C HIS A 42 -6.25 6.30 10.80
N ALA A 43 -5.57 5.23 10.35
CA ALA A 43 -5.54 4.86 8.95
C ALA A 43 -6.93 4.42 8.45
N ALA A 44 -7.77 3.86 9.31
CA ALA A 44 -9.15 3.53 8.99
C ALA A 44 -9.94 4.79 8.62
N ALA A 45 -9.82 5.87 9.41
CA ALA A 45 -10.43 7.16 9.08
C ALA A 45 -9.85 7.73 7.77
N TYR A 46 -8.53 7.69 7.61
CA TYR A 46 -7.83 8.21 6.43
C TYR A 46 -8.30 7.57 5.11
N TYR A 47 -8.38 6.24 5.05
CA TYR A 47 -8.82 5.52 3.85
C TYR A 47 -10.34 5.58 3.68
N SER A 48 -11.12 5.50 4.77
CA SER A 48 -12.60 5.59 4.68
C SER A 48 -13.08 6.94 4.14
N GLN A 49 -12.39 8.05 4.48
CA GLN A 49 -12.68 9.37 3.92
C GLN A 49 -12.47 9.46 2.40
N ARG A 50 -11.65 8.58 1.83
CA ARG A 50 -11.34 8.52 0.38
C ARG A 50 -12.15 7.44 -0.34
N ALA A 51 -12.93 6.65 0.40
CA ALA A 51 -13.71 5.56 -0.13
C ALA A 51 -15.09 6.03 -0.62
N THR A 52 -15.34 5.81 -1.90
CA THR A 52 -16.64 6.00 -2.56
C THR A 52 -17.16 4.64 -3.04
N LYS A 53 -18.48 4.48 -3.13
CA LYS A 53 -19.09 3.24 -3.62
C LYS A 53 -18.62 2.91 -5.03
N GLY A 54 -18.00 1.75 -5.23
CA GLY A 54 -17.41 1.32 -6.50
C GLY A 54 -16.09 2.02 -6.85
N GLY A 55 -15.48 2.80 -5.94
CA GLY A 55 -14.15 3.36 -6.13
C GLY A 55 -13.04 2.37 -5.80
N LEU A 56 -11.83 2.61 -6.32
CA LEU A 56 -10.62 1.82 -6.02
C LEU A 56 -9.61 2.66 -5.25
N LEU A 57 -9.15 2.10 -4.13
CA LEU A 57 -8.04 2.63 -3.35
C LEU A 57 -6.88 1.65 -3.38
N ILE A 58 -5.66 2.18 -3.46
CA ILE A 58 -4.44 1.40 -3.29
C ILE A 58 -3.77 1.89 -2.01
N ALA A 59 -3.56 0.98 -1.06
CA ALA A 59 -2.89 1.27 0.20
C ALA A 59 -1.44 1.74 -0.04
N GLU A 60 -0.90 2.43 0.95
CA GLU A 60 0.51 2.76 0.99
C GLU A 60 1.42 1.53 0.89
N ALA A 61 2.67 1.76 0.48
CA ALA A 61 3.65 0.70 0.29
C ALA A 61 3.84 -0.10 1.59
N THR A 62 3.53 -1.41 1.52
CA THR A 62 3.46 -2.29 2.68
C THR A 62 4.50 -3.40 2.56
N GLY A 63 5.42 -3.43 3.53
CA GLY A 63 6.54 -4.38 3.53
C GLY A 63 6.09 -5.82 3.71
N VAL A 64 6.70 -6.75 2.96
CA VAL A 64 6.43 -8.20 3.05
C VAL A 64 7.30 -8.95 4.05
N SER A 65 8.28 -8.28 4.61
CA SER A 65 9.22 -8.84 5.59
C SER A 65 9.89 -7.70 6.34
N ALA A 66 10.58 -8.02 7.44
CA ALA A 66 11.40 -7.03 8.11
C ALA A 66 12.56 -6.50 7.23
N THR A 67 12.99 -7.28 6.22
CA THR A 67 14.08 -6.91 5.28
C THR A 67 13.61 -5.99 4.16
N ALA A 68 12.29 -5.91 3.96
CA ALA A 68 11.65 -5.10 2.94
C ALA A 68 11.66 -3.61 3.26
N GLN A 69 12.07 -3.21 4.47
CA GLN A 69 11.95 -1.85 4.97
C GLN A 69 13.06 -0.91 4.48
N GLY A 70 12.64 0.30 4.11
CA GLY A 70 13.51 1.35 3.58
C GLY A 70 13.27 2.71 4.21
N TYR A 71 12.09 2.91 4.79
CA TYR A 71 11.66 4.16 5.41
C TYR A 71 11.13 3.87 6.82
N PRO A 72 11.28 4.81 7.76
CA PRO A 72 10.70 4.65 9.09
C PRO A 72 9.17 4.64 9.00
N GLU A 73 8.55 3.88 9.89
CA GLU A 73 7.10 3.90 10.12
C GLU A 73 6.23 3.57 8.90
N THR A 74 6.77 2.82 7.93
CA THR A 74 5.98 2.21 6.85
C THR A 74 5.35 0.91 7.33
N PRO A 75 4.09 0.61 6.94
CA PRO A 75 3.40 -0.57 7.43
C PRO A 75 4.02 -1.87 6.90
N GLY A 76 3.73 -2.95 7.61
CA GLY A 76 4.04 -4.32 7.22
C GLY A 76 2.81 -5.19 7.04
N ILE A 77 3.02 -6.39 6.50
CA ILE A 77 2.01 -7.47 6.40
C ILE A 77 2.61 -8.88 6.60
N TRP A 78 3.70 -8.99 7.37
CA TRP A 78 4.40 -10.27 7.59
C TRP A 78 4.20 -10.88 8.98
N THR A 79 3.62 -10.13 9.92
CA THR A 79 3.26 -10.65 11.25
C THR A 79 1.75 -10.71 11.43
N GLN A 80 1.28 -11.61 12.30
CA GLN A 80 -0.13 -11.70 12.63
C GLN A 80 -0.68 -10.38 13.21
N GLN A 81 0.10 -9.70 14.06
CA GLN A 81 -0.25 -8.39 14.61
C GLN A 81 -0.50 -7.34 13.52
N GLN A 82 0.34 -7.31 12.47
CA GLN A 82 0.17 -6.39 11.35
C GLN A 82 -1.09 -6.72 10.55
N VAL A 83 -1.34 -8.01 10.28
CA VAL A 83 -2.56 -8.48 9.61
C VAL A 83 -3.80 -8.07 10.40
N ASP A 84 -3.79 -8.27 11.72
CA ASP A 84 -4.91 -7.92 12.60
C ASP A 84 -5.16 -6.41 12.66
N ALA A 85 -4.09 -5.60 12.61
CA ALA A 85 -4.20 -4.15 12.54
C ALA A 85 -4.75 -3.64 11.18
N TRP A 86 -4.52 -4.37 10.08
CA TRP A 86 -5.08 -4.03 8.77
C TRP A 86 -6.58 -4.33 8.65
N LYS A 87 -7.08 -5.39 9.29
CA LYS A 87 -8.50 -5.81 9.24
C LYS A 87 -9.50 -4.66 9.45
N PRO A 88 -9.45 -3.87 10.55
CA PRO A 88 -10.42 -2.80 10.76
C PRO A 88 -10.31 -1.66 9.72
N ILE A 89 -9.13 -1.45 9.13
CA ILE A 89 -8.91 -0.47 8.06
C ILE A 89 -9.58 -0.95 6.77
N VAL A 90 -9.37 -2.22 6.40
CA VAL A 90 -10.02 -2.86 5.25
C VAL A 90 -11.53 -2.83 5.40
N ASP A 91 -12.05 -3.20 6.57
CA ASP A 91 -13.48 -3.17 6.85
C ASP A 91 -14.07 -1.76 6.72
N ALA A 92 -13.34 -0.72 7.15
CA ALA A 92 -13.79 0.68 7.03
C ALA A 92 -13.91 1.14 5.57
N VAL A 93 -13.08 0.62 4.67
CA VAL A 93 -13.17 0.87 3.22
C VAL A 93 -14.31 0.05 2.60
N HIS A 94 -14.41 -1.23 2.93
CA HIS A 94 -15.47 -2.12 2.41
C HIS A 94 -16.87 -1.69 2.86
N ARG A 95 -17.04 -1.15 4.07
CA ARG A 95 -18.32 -0.57 4.52
C ARG A 95 -18.81 0.60 3.63
N LYS A 96 -17.92 1.29 2.92
CA LYS A 96 -18.25 2.33 1.94
C LYS A 96 -18.53 1.78 0.54
N GLY A 97 -18.42 0.47 0.35
CA GLY A 97 -18.59 -0.21 -0.93
C GLY A 97 -17.44 0.04 -1.91
N ALA A 98 -16.27 0.43 -1.41
CA ALA A 98 -15.06 0.63 -2.21
C ALA A 98 -14.19 -0.62 -2.21
N LEU A 99 -13.36 -0.75 -3.23
CA LEU A 99 -12.31 -1.77 -3.35
C LEU A 99 -11.02 -1.25 -2.73
N PHE A 100 -10.25 -2.14 -2.12
CA PHE A 100 -8.99 -1.77 -1.48
C PHE A 100 -7.89 -2.78 -1.77
N PHE A 101 -6.83 -2.34 -2.45
CA PHE A 101 -5.68 -3.17 -2.78
C PHE A 101 -4.49 -2.83 -1.90
N CYS A 102 -3.72 -3.83 -1.49
CA CYS A 102 -2.46 -3.63 -0.78
C CYS A 102 -1.29 -3.54 -1.76
N GLN A 103 -0.53 -2.45 -1.74
CA GLN A 103 0.72 -2.36 -2.50
C GLN A 103 1.82 -3.14 -1.76
N ILE A 104 2.04 -4.39 -2.20
CA ILE A 104 3.10 -5.26 -1.70
C ILE A 104 4.47 -4.71 -2.13
N TRP A 105 5.38 -4.56 -1.17
CA TRP A 105 6.63 -3.85 -1.39
C TRP A 105 7.86 -4.51 -0.75
N HIS A 106 8.99 -4.39 -1.45
CA HIS A 106 10.34 -4.59 -0.92
C HIS A 106 11.26 -3.52 -1.50
N VAL A 107 11.90 -2.72 -0.65
CA VAL A 107 12.71 -1.55 -1.11
C VAL A 107 14.02 -1.93 -1.79
N GLY A 108 14.53 -3.13 -1.49
CA GLY A 108 15.81 -3.63 -1.99
C GLY A 108 16.97 -2.73 -1.56
N ARG A 109 17.59 -2.06 -2.55
CA ARG A 109 18.75 -1.18 -2.31
C ARG A 109 18.37 0.18 -1.70
N VAL A 110 17.12 0.61 -1.80
CA VAL A 110 16.65 1.91 -1.28
C VAL A 110 16.35 1.77 0.22
N SER A 111 17.38 1.44 1.00
CA SER A 111 17.30 1.21 2.44
C SER A 111 18.61 1.65 3.09
N THR A 112 18.53 2.02 4.37
CA THR A 112 19.70 2.39 5.17
C THR A 112 20.09 1.26 6.11
N ARG A 113 21.31 1.33 6.66
CA ARG A 113 21.79 0.41 7.69
C ARG A 113 20.85 0.37 8.91
N THR A 114 20.36 1.54 9.31
CA THR A 114 19.45 1.71 10.45
C THR A 114 18.12 1.00 10.26
N ASN A 115 17.63 0.92 9.01
CA ASN A 115 16.35 0.31 8.69
C ASN A 115 16.45 -1.22 8.45
N GLN A 116 17.65 -1.79 8.53
CA GLN A 116 17.90 -3.21 8.33
C GLN A 116 18.24 -3.91 9.65
N ILE A 117 17.74 -5.15 9.79
CA ILE A 117 18.14 -6.01 10.91
C ILE A 117 19.64 -6.31 10.80
N SER A 118 20.36 -6.11 11.89
CA SER A 118 21.83 -6.18 11.97
C SER A 118 22.45 -7.50 11.46
N SER A 119 21.73 -8.61 11.55
CA SER A 119 22.21 -9.95 11.20
C SER A 119 22.26 -10.27 9.70
N GLN A 120 21.83 -9.37 8.82
CA GLN A 120 21.72 -9.65 7.38
C GLN A 120 22.55 -8.75 6.47
N MET A 121 23.40 -7.88 7.04
CA MET A 121 24.35 -7.09 6.24
C MET A 121 25.35 -7.94 5.45
N ASP A 122 25.58 -9.19 5.87
CA ASP A 122 26.54 -10.10 5.26
C ASP A 122 26.15 -10.56 3.84
N ARG A 123 24.86 -10.50 3.48
CA ARG A 123 24.40 -11.01 2.17
C ARG A 123 24.43 -9.98 1.04
N ARG A 124 24.89 -8.74 1.29
CA ARG A 124 24.88 -7.64 0.30
C ARG A 124 26.22 -7.40 -0.41
N ARG A 125 27.27 -8.18 -0.14
CA ARG A 125 28.48 -8.10 -0.95
C ARG A 125 28.22 -8.82 -2.28
N SER A 126 27.95 -8.06 -3.36
CA SER A 126 28.45 -8.50 -4.66
C SER A 126 29.95 -8.76 -4.51
N PRO A 127 30.50 -9.87 -5.02
CA PRO A 127 31.95 -10.02 -5.10
C PRO A 127 32.44 -8.83 -5.94
N ALA A 128 33.21 -7.94 -5.31
CA ALA A 128 33.81 -6.82 -6.00
C ALA A 128 34.63 -7.37 -7.17
N LEU A 129 34.42 -6.81 -8.37
CA LEU A 129 35.45 -6.86 -9.41
C LEU A 129 36.71 -6.25 -8.79
N THR A 130 37.65 -7.08 -8.38
CA THR A 130 39.04 -6.68 -8.21
C THR A 130 39.58 -6.43 -9.61
N SER A 131 39.71 -5.16 -9.99
CA SER A 131 40.48 -4.75 -11.17
C SER A 131 41.90 -5.30 -11.05
N ARG A 132 42.33 -6.05 -12.06
CA ARG A 132 43.74 -6.11 -12.46
C ARG A 132 43.93 -5.11 -13.59
#